data_AF-A0A0H3Q1Y5-F1
#
_entry.id   AF-A0A0H3Q1Y5-F1
#
_cell.length_a   1.000
_cell.length_b   1.000
_cell.length_c   1.000
_cell.angle_alpha   90.00
_cell.angle_beta   90.00
_cell.angle_gamma   90.00
#
_symmetry.space_group_name_H-M   'P 1'
#
loop_
_entity.id
_entity.type
_entity.pdbx_description
1 polymer ?
#
loop_
_entity_poly.entity_id
_entity_poly.type
_entity_poly.pdbx_seq_one_letter_code
_entity_poly.pdbx_strand_id
1 'polypeptide(L)'
;MFSYMYQAQSNLSIAKFADMNEASKASTTAQKMANLVDAKIADVQSSTDKNAKAKLPQDVIDYINDPRNDISVTGIRDLSGDLSAGDLQTVKAAISAKANNLTTVVNNSQLEIQQMSNTLNLLTSARSDVQSLQYRTISAISLGK
;
A
#
# COMPACT_ATOMS: atom_id res chain seq x y z
N MET A 1 6.38 -16.74 -28.34
CA MET A 1 6.41 -17.30 -26.97
C MET A 1 7.07 -16.35 -25.97
N PHE A 2 8.38 -16.06 -26.04
CA PHE A 2 9.06 -15.16 -25.08
C PHE A 2 8.50 -13.74 -24.99
N SER A 3 8.10 -13.12 -26.11
CA SER A 3 7.48 -11.79 -26.09
C SER A 3 6.14 -11.75 -25.35
N TYR A 4 5.35 -12.82 -25.43
CA TYR A 4 4.06 -12.92 -24.76
C TYR A 4 4.24 -13.13 -23.25
N MET A 5 5.16 -14.02 -22.86
CA MET A 5 5.53 -14.22 -21.45
C MET A 5 6.06 -12.92 -20.83
N TYR A 6 6.82 -12.13 -21.61
CA TYR A 6 7.34 -10.84 -21.14
C TYR A 6 6.24 -9.83 -20.90
N GLN A 7 5.30 -9.69 -21.84
CA GLN A 7 4.17 -8.79 -21.68
C GLN A 7 3.28 -9.19 -20.51
N ALA A 8 2.97 -10.49 -20.36
CA ALA A 8 2.17 -10.98 -19.25
C ALA A 8 2.83 -10.69 -17.90
N GLN A 9 4.12 -10.99 -17.77
CA GLN A 9 4.88 -10.74 -16.55
C GLN A 9 5.02 -9.23 -16.27
N SER A 10 5.26 -8.43 -17.31
CA SER A 10 5.40 -6.97 -17.18
C SER A 10 4.10 -6.32 -16.72
N ASN A 11 2.96 -6.70 -17.28
CA ASN A 11 1.66 -6.18 -16.86
C ASN A 11 1.34 -6.53 -15.40
N LEU A 12 1.64 -7.77 -14.99
CA LEU A 12 1.46 -8.19 -13.60
C LEU A 12 2.36 -7.35 -12.67
N SER A 13 3.62 -7.12 -13.05
CA SER A 13 4.55 -6.31 -12.26
C SER A 13 4.04 -4.89 -12.07
N ILE A 14 3.61 -4.25 -13.16
CA ILE A 14 3.10 -2.87 -13.15
C ILE A 14 1.89 -2.76 -12.22
N ALA A 15 0.94 -3.69 -12.32
CA ALA A 15 -0.22 -3.72 -11.44
C ALA A 15 0.20 -3.86 -9.96
N LYS A 16 1.11 -4.80 -9.65
CA LYS A 16 1.59 -5.02 -8.29
C LYS A 16 2.33 -3.80 -7.72
N PHE A 17 3.10 -3.10 -8.55
CA PHE A 17 3.76 -1.85 -8.17
C PHE A 17 2.75 -0.74 -7.88
N ALA A 18 1.68 -0.63 -8.67
CA ALA A 18 0.61 0.34 -8.45
C ALA A 18 -0.09 0.07 -7.11
N ASP A 19 -0.49 -1.18 -6.87
CA ASP A 19 -1.13 -1.61 -5.61
C ASP A 19 -0.23 -1.34 -4.39
N MET A 20 1.07 -1.65 -4.50
CA MET A 20 2.02 -1.40 -3.41
C MET A 20 2.19 0.10 -3.14
N ASN A 21 2.25 0.93 -4.18
CA ASN A 21 2.36 2.37 -4.03
C ASN A 21 1.10 2.98 -3.40
N GLU A 22 -0.08 2.51 -3.81
CA GLU A 22 -1.35 2.90 -3.22
C GLU A 22 -1.44 2.48 -1.75
N ALA A 23 -1.10 1.22 -1.43
CA ALA A 23 -1.07 0.73 -0.06
C ALA A 23 -0.06 1.50 0.82
N SER A 24 1.10 1.86 0.28
CA SER A 24 2.11 2.66 0.99
C SER A 24 1.61 4.09 1.30
N LYS A 25 1.00 4.75 0.32
CA LYS A 25 0.37 6.07 0.50
C LYS A 25 -0.78 6.01 1.51
N ALA A 26 -1.62 4.99 1.42
CA ALA A 26 -2.70 4.78 2.36
C ALA A 26 -2.16 4.51 3.77
N SER A 27 -1.08 3.74 3.93
CA SER A 27 -0.46 3.45 5.22
C SER A 27 0.10 4.72 5.87
N THR A 28 0.85 5.52 5.13
CA THR A 28 1.40 6.80 5.64
C THR A 28 0.30 7.78 6.00
N THR A 29 -0.79 7.83 5.21
CA THR A 29 -1.97 8.66 5.52
C THR A 29 -2.66 8.17 6.80
N ALA A 30 -2.90 6.86 6.94
CA ALA A 30 -3.48 6.27 8.13
C ALA A 30 -2.63 6.56 9.39
N GLN A 31 -1.30 6.43 9.29
CA GLN A 31 -0.38 6.76 10.39
C GLN A 31 -0.47 8.25 10.77
N LYS A 32 -0.53 9.15 9.78
CA LYS A 32 -0.73 10.57 10.03
C LYS A 32 -2.04 10.83 10.77
N MET A 33 -3.14 10.21 10.35
CA MET A 33 -4.44 10.35 11.02
C MET A 33 -4.40 9.79 12.45
N ALA A 34 -3.79 8.63 12.67
CA ALA A 34 -3.61 8.07 14.01
C ALA A 34 -2.80 9.00 14.93
N ASN A 35 -1.77 9.66 14.41
CA ASN A 35 -0.96 10.63 15.16
C ASN A 35 -1.76 11.90 15.50
N LEU A 36 -2.65 12.36 14.61
CA LEU A 36 -3.55 13.48 14.90
C LEU A 36 -4.52 13.14 16.04
N VAL A 37 -5.04 11.91 16.06
CA VAL A 37 -5.87 11.43 17.18
C VAL A 37 -5.04 11.34 18.46
N ASP A 38 -3.80 10.86 18.38
CA ASP A 38 -2.92 10.77 19.54
C ASP A 38 -2.62 12.13 20.18
N ALA A 39 -2.41 13.15 19.36
CA ALA A 39 -2.26 14.52 19.85
C ALA A 39 -3.50 14.97 20.63
N LYS A 40 -4.71 14.65 20.15
CA LYS A 40 -5.96 14.97 20.87
C LYS A 40 -6.12 14.17 22.16
N ILE A 41 -5.69 12.91 22.17
CA ILE A 41 -5.65 12.10 23.40
C ILE A 41 -4.73 12.74 24.42
N ALA A 42 -3.53 13.17 24.00
CA ALA A 42 -2.56 13.83 24.87
C ALA A 42 -3.12 15.15 25.45
N ASP A 43 -3.81 15.95 24.64
CA ASP A 43 -4.49 17.17 25.09
C ASP A 43 -5.52 16.87 26.20
N VAL A 44 -6.35 15.84 26.00
CA VAL A 44 -7.39 15.42 26.96
C VAL A 44 -6.79 14.84 28.24
N GLN A 45 -5.75 14.00 28.11
CA GLN A 45 -5.08 13.36 29.25
C GLN A 45 -4.27 14.34 30.09
N SER A 46 -3.75 15.41 29.48
CA SER A 46 -3.01 16.46 30.18
C SER A 46 -3.92 17.45 30.90
N SER A 47 -5.23 17.41 30.64
CA SER A 47 -6.20 18.25 31.33
C SER A 47 -6.39 17.81 32.78
N THR A 48 -6.53 18.77 33.69
CA THR A 48 -6.90 18.51 35.09
C THR A 48 -8.35 18.04 35.26
N ASP A 49 -9.18 18.17 34.22
CA ASP A 49 -10.58 17.76 34.24
C ASP A 49 -10.72 16.27 33.91
N LYS A 50 -11.22 15.48 34.89
CA LYS A 50 -11.51 14.04 34.70
C LYS A 50 -12.54 13.74 33.61
N ASN A 51 -13.34 14.73 33.24
CA ASN A 51 -14.36 14.65 32.19
C ASN A 51 -13.94 15.42 30.92
N ALA A 52 -12.66 15.74 30.76
CA ALA A 52 -12.18 16.38 29.55
C ALA A 52 -12.54 15.53 28.32
N LYS A 53 -13.03 16.21 27.30
CA LYS A 53 -13.38 15.62 26.01
C LYS A 53 -12.79 16.47 24.90
N ALA A 54 -12.50 15.85 23.78
CA ALA A 54 -12.04 16.56 22.60
C ALA A 54 -12.77 16.07 21.36
N LYS A 55 -12.83 16.96 20.37
CA LYS A 55 -13.33 16.65 19.04
C LYS A 55 -12.20 16.12 18.18
N LEU A 56 -12.53 15.16 17.32
CA LEU A 56 -11.61 14.73 16.27
C LEU A 56 -11.40 15.88 15.27
N PRO A 57 -10.20 16.02 14.70
CA PRO A 57 -9.99 16.89 13.55
C PRO A 57 -10.87 16.44 12.38
N GLN A 58 -11.38 17.40 11.59
CA GLN A 58 -12.25 17.10 10.45
C GLN A 58 -11.59 16.13 9.46
N ASP A 59 -10.29 16.31 9.20
CA ASP A 59 -9.51 15.41 8.35
C ASP A 59 -9.60 13.93 8.77
N VAL A 60 -9.65 13.66 10.09
CA VAL A 60 -9.76 12.29 10.61
C VAL A 60 -11.18 11.76 10.45
N ILE A 61 -12.19 12.61 10.66
CA ILE A 61 -13.60 12.25 10.48
C ILE A 61 -13.87 11.91 9.02
N ASP A 62 -13.40 12.75 8.09
CA ASP A 62 -13.53 12.53 6.65
C ASP A 62 -12.80 11.25 6.23
N TYR A 63 -11.62 11.00 6.79
CA TYR A 63 -10.86 9.78 6.53
C TYR A 63 -11.58 8.50 6.98
N ILE A 64 -12.25 8.52 8.15
CA ILE A 64 -13.02 7.37 8.65
C ILE A 64 -14.32 7.19 7.85
N ASN A 65 -14.98 8.29 7.50
CA ASN A 65 -16.25 8.27 6.77
C ASN A 65 -16.10 7.94 5.28
N ASP A 66 -14.90 8.04 4.71
CA ASP A 66 -14.66 7.64 3.33
C ASP A 66 -14.82 6.11 3.19
N PRO A 67 -15.81 5.63 2.41
CA PRO A 67 -16.08 4.20 2.24
C PRO A 67 -14.93 3.44 1.59
N ARG A 68 -13.97 4.11 0.95
CA ARG A 68 -12.79 3.48 0.33
C ARG A 68 -11.78 3.01 1.37
N ASN A 69 -11.76 3.64 2.55
CA ASN A 69 -10.78 3.33 3.59
C ASN A 69 -11.18 2.11 4.43
N ASP A 70 -12.47 1.75 4.42
CA ASP A 70 -13.03 0.59 5.12
C ASP A 70 -12.57 0.53 6.60
N ILE A 71 -12.84 1.60 7.34
CA ILE A 71 -12.49 1.74 8.76
C ILE A 71 -13.76 1.63 9.57
N SER A 72 -13.89 0.54 10.32
CA SER A 72 -15.00 0.34 11.24
C SER A 72 -14.56 0.70 12.66
N VAL A 73 -15.15 1.76 13.21
CA VAL A 73 -14.96 2.15 14.61
C VAL A 73 -16.19 1.71 15.39
N THR A 74 -16.08 0.61 16.13
CA THR A 74 -17.19 0.05 16.90
C THR A 74 -17.38 0.77 18.23
N GLY A 75 -18.63 1.02 18.62
CA GLY A 75 -18.98 1.52 19.96
C GLY A 75 -19.14 3.04 20.08
N ILE A 76 -18.93 3.80 19.00
CA ILE A 76 -19.06 5.26 18.99
C ILE A 76 -20.28 5.64 18.11
N ARG A 77 -21.23 6.37 18.70
CA ARG A 77 -22.46 6.81 18.00
C ARG A 77 -22.26 8.06 17.14
N ASP A 78 -21.40 8.98 17.59
CA ASP A 78 -21.13 10.24 16.90
C ASP A 78 -19.64 10.56 16.95
N LEU A 79 -18.96 10.42 15.81
CA LEU A 79 -17.54 10.74 15.64
C LEU A 79 -17.28 12.26 15.58
N SER A 80 -18.31 13.07 15.35
CA SER A 80 -18.22 14.54 15.25
C SER A 80 -18.43 15.23 16.61
N GLY A 81 -18.86 14.47 17.62
CA GLY A 81 -19.12 14.94 18.97
C GLY A 81 -17.87 15.06 19.84
N ASP A 82 -18.09 15.46 21.09
CA ASP A 82 -17.05 15.48 22.11
C ASP A 82 -16.77 14.04 22.60
N LEU A 83 -15.59 13.53 22.29
CA LEU A 83 -15.16 12.17 22.59
C LEU A 83 -14.26 12.13 23.83
N SER A 84 -14.43 11.09 24.65
CA SER A 84 -13.55 10.84 25.79
C SER A 84 -12.19 10.31 25.33
N ALA A 85 -11.18 10.35 26.20
CA ALA A 85 -9.88 9.75 25.91
C ALA A 85 -9.98 8.25 25.55
N GLY A 86 -10.93 7.53 26.15
CA GLY A 86 -11.20 6.12 25.82
C GLY A 86 -11.77 5.93 24.41
N ASP A 87 -12.70 6.78 24.01
CA ASP A 87 -13.28 6.74 22.66
C ASP A 87 -12.24 7.12 21.60
N LEU A 88 -11.43 8.16 21.86
CA LEU A 88 -10.32 8.55 21.00
C LEU A 88 -9.28 7.42 20.87
N GLN A 89 -9.01 6.67 21.95
CA GLN A 89 -8.13 5.50 21.89
C GLN A 89 -8.71 4.40 20.99
N THR A 90 -10.03 4.17 21.03
CA THR A 90 -10.71 3.23 20.11
C THR A 90 -10.57 3.67 18.66
N VAL A 91 -10.76 4.97 18.37
CA VAL A 91 -10.56 5.53 17.03
C VAL A 91 -9.11 5.34 16.56
N LYS A 92 -8.14 5.70 17.41
CA LYS A 92 -6.71 5.50 17.12
C LYS A 92 -6.42 4.04 16.81
N ALA A 93 -6.92 3.12 17.64
CA ALA A 93 -6.70 1.69 17.45
C ALA A 93 -7.24 1.18 16.10
N ALA A 94 -8.44 1.62 15.69
CA ALA A 94 -9.01 1.26 14.39
C ALA A 94 -8.16 1.77 13.23
N ILE A 95 -7.73 3.04 13.27
CA ILE A 95 -6.87 3.63 12.23
C ILE A 95 -5.49 2.96 12.20
N SER A 96 -4.88 2.71 13.36
CA SER A 96 -3.59 2.04 13.46
C SER A 96 -3.65 0.58 12.98
N ALA A 97 -4.76 -0.11 13.23
CA ALA A 97 -4.97 -1.46 12.68
C ALA A 97 -4.98 -1.46 11.15
N LYS A 98 -5.66 -0.48 10.53
CA LYS A 98 -5.62 -0.30 9.07
C LYS A 98 -4.21 -0.01 8.56
N ALA A 99 -3.47 0.90 9.22
CA ALA A 99 -2.09 1.21 8.88
C ALA A 99 -1.17 -0.03 8.92
N ASN A 100 -1.32 -0.88 9.95
CA ASN A 100 -0.54 -2.10 10.09
C ASN A 100 -0.89 -3.14 9.01
N ASN A 101 -2.17 -3.26 8.65
CA ASN A 101 -2.59 -4.13 7.55
C ASN A 101 -1.97 -3.67 6.22
N LEU A 102 -2.05 -2.37 5.91
CA LEU A 102 -1.46 -1.81 4.69
C LEU A 102 0.07 -1.98 4.65
N THR A 103 0.74 -1.83 5.79
CA THR A 103 2.18 -2.11 5.92
C THR A 103 2.49 -3.58 5.62
N THR A 104 1.63 -4.50 6.07
CA THR A 104 1.76 -5.92 5.77
C THR A 104 1.62 -6.20 4.26
N VAL A 105 0.67 -5.54 3.59
CA VAL A 105 0.52 -5.64 2.12
C VAL A 105 1.79 -5.16 1.41
N VAL A 106 2.36 -4.03 1.83
CA VAL A 106 3.61 -3.50 1.25
C VAL A 106 4.76 -4.47 1.44
N ASN A 107 4.94 -4.99 2.67
CA ASN A 107 6.02 -5.94 2.98
C ASN A 107 5.90 -7.23 2.16
N ASN A 108 4.70 -7.78 2.05
CA ASN A 108 4.45 -8.98 1.24
C ASN A 108 4.69 -8.72 -0.25
N SER A 109 4.25 -7.55 -0.74
CA SER A 109 4.42 -7.17 -2.15
C SER A 109 5.88 -6.94 -2.53
N GLN A 110 6.74 -6.54 -1.58
CA GLN A 110 8.16 -6.31 -1.85
C GLN A 110 8.88 -7.58 -2.31
N LEU A 111 8.60 -8.73 -1.71
CA LEU A 111 9.21 -10.01 -2.11
C LEU A 111 8.70 -10.47 -3.48
N GLU A 112 7.40 -10.34 -3.72
CA GLU A 112 6.79 -10.66 -5.02
C GLU A 112 7.42 -9.82 -6.13
N ILE A 113 7.56 -8.50 -5.91
CA ILE A 113 8.21 -7.59 -6.84
C ILE A 113 9.66 -8.00 -7.15
N GLN A 114 10.42 -8.43 -6.14
CA GLN A 114 11.79 -8.92 -6.36
C GLN A 114 11.82 -10.14 -7.29
N GLN A 115 10.93 -11.12 -7.06
CA GLN A 115 10.81 -12.30 -7.91
C GLN A 115 10.43 -11.92 -9.34
N MET A 116 9.50 -10.97 -9.49
CA MET A 116 9.05 -10.50 -10.79
C MET A 116 10.15 -9.75 -11.56
N SER A 117 10.92 -8.92 -10.87
CA SER A 117 12.08 -8.21 -11.44
C SER A 117 13.14 -9.20 -11.94
N ASN A 118 13.48 -10.21 -11.13
CA ASN A 118 14.41 -11.27 -11.53
C ASN A 118 13.89 -12.05 -12.75
N THR A 119 12.59 -12.36 -12.78
CA THR A 119 11.96 -13.08 -13.90
C THR A 119 11.97 -12.24 -15.18
N LEU A 120 11.67 -10.93 -15.09
CA LEU A 120 11.70 -10.02 -16.23
C LEU A 120 13.12 -9.87 -16.80
N ASN A 121 14.13 -9.75 -15.94
CA ASN A 121 15.53 -9.70 -16.36
C ASN A 121 15.95 -10.99 -17.07
N LEU A 122 15.62 -12.15 -16.49
CA LEU A 122 15.92 -13.46 -17.07
C LEU A 122 15.26 -13.63 -18.45
N LEU A 123 14.00 -13.24 -18.57
CA LEU A 123 13.24 -13.38 -19.82
C LEU A 123 13.75 -12.44 -20.92
N THR A 124 14.23 -11.25 -20.54
CA THR A 124 14.87 -10.30 -21.46
C THR A 124 16.18 -10.87 -21.99
N SER A 125 17.01 -11.45 -21.12
CA SER A 125 18.24 -12.13 -21.52
C SER A 125 17.96 -13.32 -22.44
N ALA A 126 17.02 -14.21 -22.06
CA ALA A 126 16.65 -15.36 -22.89
C ALA A 126 16.12 -14.95 -24.28
N ARG A 127 15.36 -13.86 -24.36
CA ARG A 127 14.91 -13.30 -25.65
C ARG A 127 16.09 -12.82 -26.50
N SER A 128 17.03 -12.11 -25.90
CA SER A 128 18.24 -11.62 -26.57
C SER A 128 19.09 -12.79 -27.09
N ASP A 129 19.27 -13.83 -26.29
CA ASP A 129 20.04 -15.02 -26.66
C ASP A 129 19.43 -15.74 -27.87
N VAL A 130 18.11 -15.93 -27.88
CA VAL A 130 17.40 -16.54 -29.01
C VAL A 130 17.52 -15.69 -30.27
N GLN A 131 17.40 -14.37 -30.16
CA GLN A 131 17.57 -13.46 -31.32
C GLN A 131 19.00 -13.52 -31.88
N SER A 132 20.00 -13.49 -31.00
CA SER A 132 21.41 -13.62 -31.38
C SER A 132 21.68 -14.96 -32.05
N LEU A 133 21.17 -16.07 -31.48
CA LEU A 133 21.31 -17.40 -32.06
C LEU A 133 20.64 -17.48 -33.45
N GLN A 134 19.40 -17.00 -33.58
CA GLN A 134 18.69 -16.96 -34.86
C GLN A 134 19.47 -16.20 -35.93
N TYR A 135 19.98 -15.01 -35.58
CA TYR A 135 20.79 -14.21 -36.50
C TYR A 135 22.03 -14.96 -36.96
N ARG A 136 22.78 -15.56 -36.02
CA ARG A 136 23.99 -16.33 -36.33
C ARG A 136 23.67 -17.52 -37.22
N THR A 137 22.62 -18.28 -36.93
CA THR A 137 22.19 -19.43 -37.74
C THR A 137 21.82 -19.02 -39.17
N ILE A 138 21.03 -17.94 -39.35
CA ILE A 138 20.65 -17.46 -40.67
C ILE A 138 21.88 -16.93 -41.43
N SER A 139 22.75 -16.16 -40.76
CA SER A 139 23.96 -15.60 -41.37
C SER A 139 24.96 -16.67 -41.83
N ALA A 140 24.92 -17.86 -41.23
CA ALA A 140 25.76 -18.99 -41.63
C ALA A 140 25.29 -19.66 -42.94
N ILE A 141 24.06 -19.39 -43.40
CA ILE A 141 23.53 -19.92 -44.66
C ILE A 141 23.99 -19.01 -45.80
N SER A 142 25.02 -19.45 -46.52
CA SER A 142 25.50 -18.80 -47.76
C SER A 142 24.59 -19.18 -48.93
N LEU A 143 23.85 -18.22 -49.51
CA LEU A 143 23.17 -18.39 -50.78
C LEU A 143 24.16 -18.12 -51.94
N GLY A 144 24.48 -19.16 -52.72
CA GLY A 144 25.32 -19.04 -53.93
C GLY A 144 26.72 -19.66 -53.85
N LYS A 145 26.96 -20.56 -52.89
CA LYS A 145 28.05 -21.54 -52.94
C LYS A 145 27.48 -22.95 -52.88
#